data_AF-A0A937P2W4-F1
#
_entry.id   AF-A0A937P2W4-F1
#
_cell.length_a   1.000
_cell.length_b   1.000
_cell.length_c   1.000
_cell.angle_alpha   90.00
_cell.angle_beta   90.00
_cell.angle_gamma   90.00
#
_symmetry.space_group_name_H-M   'P 1'
#
loop_
_entity.id
_entity.type
_entity.pdbx_description
1 polymer ?
#
loop_
_entity_poly.entity_id
_entity_poly.type
_entity_poly.pdbx_seq_one_letter_code
_entity_poly.pdbx_strand_id
1 'polypeptide(L)' 'MTKKKLQGLNVINSHSGKKKVYDTYMKTNPEMADMYLDFVSKHTGVQYIRWDKNKNRFI' A
#
# COMPACT_ATOMS: atom_id res chain seq x y z
N MET A 1 -9.60 4.22 -12.19
CA MET A 1 -8.97 4.46 -10.87
C MET A 1 -9.75 5.54 -10.13
N THR A 2 -10.01 5.38 -8.83
CA THR A 2 -10.69 6.41 -8.01
C THR A 2 -9.68 7.48 -7.54
N LYS A 3 -10.15 8.70 -7.25
CA LYS A 3 -9.28 9.80 -6.75
C LYS A 3 -8.45 9.40 -5.52
N LYS A 4 -9.02 8.57 -4.62
CA LYS A 4 -8.33 8.03 -3.43
C LYS A 4 -7.18 7.09 -3.82
N LYS A 5 -7.39 6.17 -4.78
CA LYS A 5 -6.33 5.29 -5.27
C LYS A 5 -5.19 6.05 -5.96
N LEU A 6 -5.50 7.13 -6.68
CA LEU A 6 -4.47 8.03 -7.25
C LEU A 6 -3.61 8.71 -6.16
N GLN A 7 -4.24 9.17 -5.07
CA GLN A 7 -3.52 9.75 -3.95
C GLN A 7 -2.60 8.73 -3.26
N GLY A 8 -3.10 7.50 -3.02
CA GLY A 8 -2.29 6.41 -2.48
C GLY A 8 -1.09 6.08 -3.37
N LEU A 9 -1.30 6.03 -4.69
CA LEU A 9 -0.23 5.81 -5.68
C LEU A 9 0.82 6.91 -5.64
N ASN A 10 0.42 8.17 -5.50
CA ASN A 10 1.37 9.27 -5.37
C ASN A 10 2.24 9.12 -4.12
N VAL A 11 1.66 8.76 -2.97
CA VAL A 11 2.40 8.50 -1.74
C VAL A 11 3.36 7.31 -1.91
N ILE A 12 2.90 6.22 -2.52
CA ILE A 12 3.74 5.05 -2.81
C ILE A 12 4.91 5.45 -3.70
N ASN A 13 4.66 6.18 -4.79
CA ASN A 13 5.68 6.60 -5.75
C ASN A 13 6.70 7.58 -5.16
N SER A 14 6.30 8.42 -4.20
CA SER A 14 7.20 9.35 -3.51
C SER A 14 8.09 8.68 -2.46
N HIS A 15 7.81 7.44 -2.05
CA HIS A 15 8.59 6.71 -1.05
C HIS A 15 9.14 5.40 -1.62
N SER A 16 10.45 5.33 -1.84
CA SER A 16 11.13 4.16 -2.44
C SER A 16 10.81 2.83 -1.74
N GLY A 17 10.74 2.83 -0.39
CA GLY A 17 10.36 1.65 0.38
C GLY A 17 8.92 1.19 0.11
N LYS A 18 7.95 2.13 0.12
CA LYS A 18 6.54 1.82 -0.15
C LYS A 18 6.36 1.34 -1.60
N LYS A 19 7.04 1.99 -2.55
CA LYS A 19 7.06 1.59 -3.96
C LYS A 19 7.57 0.16 -4.14
N LYS A 20 8.72 -0.18 -3.54
CA LYS A 20 9.29 -1.52 -3.65
C LYS A 20 8.34 -2.60 -3.12
N VAL A 21 7.67 -2.35 -1.99
CA VAL A 21 6.68 -3.27 -1.41
C VAL A 21 5.47 -3.43 -2.33
N TYR A 22 4.91 -2.31 -2.81
CA TYR A 22 3.78 -2.33 -3.73
C TYR A 22 4.10 -3.06 -5.05
N ASP A 23 5.25 -2.78 -5.66
CA ASP A 23 5.71 -3.44 -6.88
C ASP A 23 5.93 -4.96 -6.65
N THR A 24 6.40 -5.33 -5.46
CA THR A 24 6.54 -6.74 -5.08
C THR A 24 5.18 -7.42 -5.01
N TYR A 25 4.21 -6.80 -4.33
CA TYR A 25 2.85 -7.36 -4.27
C TYR A 25 2.17 -7.38 -5.63
N MET A 26 2.35 -6.36 -6.48
CA MET A 26 1.83 -6.39 -7.84
C MET A 26 2.31 -7.61 -8.64
N LYS A 27 3.54 -8.08 -8.39
CA LYS A 27 4.10 -9.27 -9.04
C LYS A 27 3.68 -10.59 -8.38
N THR A 28 3.55 -10.62 -7.06
CA THR A 28 3.36 -11.88 -6.30
C THR A 28 1.93 -12.11 -5.82
N ASN A 29 1.23 -11.05 -5.44
CA ASN A 29 -0.13 -11.08 -4.92
C ASN A 29 -0.86 -9.74 -5.20
N PRO A 30 -1.53 -9.63 -6.36
CA PRO A 30 -2.24 -8.41 -6.76
C PRO A 30 -3.34 -7.97 -5.79
N GLU A 31 -3.95 -8.91 -5.05
CA GLU A 31 -4.96 -8.59 -4.04
C GLU A 31 -4.33 -7.84 -2.85
N MET A 32 -3.18 -8.30 -2.37
CA MET A 32 -2.39 -7.59 -1.36
C MET A 32 -1.92 -6.22 -1.85
N ALA A 33 -1.62 -6.07 -3.15
CA ALA A 33 -1.29 -4.77 -3.72
C ALA A 33 -2.47 -3.80 -3.61
N ASP A 34 -3.69 -4.25 -3.91
CA ASP A 34 -4.87 -3.38 -3.81
C ASP A 34 -5.20 -3.01 -2.36
N MET A 35 -5.09 -3.96 -1.43
CA MET A 35 -5.24 -3.69 0.01
C MET A 35 -4.17 -2.72 0.52
N TYR A 36 -2.92 -2.86 0.06
CA TYR A 36 -1.82 -1.98 0.45
C TYR A 36 -2.05 -0.55 -0.07
N LEU A 37 -2.50 -0.43 -1.32
CA LEU A 37 -2.85 0.85 -1.92
C LEU A 37 -3.99 1.53 -1.16
N ASP A 38 -5.04 0.77 -0.82
CA ASP A 38 -6.17 1.30 -0.05
C ASP A 38 -5.72 1.76 1.34
N PHE A 39 -4.88 0.97 2.02
CA PHE A 39 -4.31 1.34 3.32
C PHE A 39 -3.48 2.64 3.25
N VAL A 40 -2.54 2.73 2.31
CA VAL A 40 -1.71 3.93 2.13
C VAL A 40 -2.56 5.15 1.74
N SER A 41 -3.62 4.96 0.94
CA SER A 41 -4.52 6.06 0.57
C SER A 41 -5.27 6.66 1.77
N LYS A 42 -5.54 5.84 2.80
CA LYS A 42 -6.20 6.24 4.04
C LYS A 42 -5.22 6.74 5.10
N HIS A 43 -3.96 6.33 5.05
CA HIS A 43 -2.92 6.60 6.06
C HIS A 43 -1.68 7.21 5.40
N THR A 44 -1.82 8.36 4.77
CA THR A 44 -0.76 8.96 3.95
C THR A 44 0.54 9.25 4.72
N GLY A 45 0.45 9.54 6.02
CA GLY A 45 1.57 9.83 6.92
C GLY A 45 2.22 8.61 7.59
N VAL A 46 1.73 7.39 7.35
CA VAL A 46 2.31 6.20 7.99
C VAL A 46 3.73 5.95 7.47
N GLN A 47 4.67 5.71 8.37
CA GLN A 47 6.07 5.45 8.01
C GLN A 47 6.36 3.95 7.91
N TYR A 48 5.90 3.19 8.90
CA TYR A 48 6.09 1.75 8.99
C TYR A 48 4.77 1.05 8.75
N ILE A 49 4.73 0.20 7.72
CA ILE A 49 3.55 -0.58 7.37
C ILE A 49 3.92 -2.03 7.45
N ARG A 50 3.18 -2.81 8.24
CA ARG A 50 3.33 -4.28 8.25
C ARG A 50 1.99 -4.95 8.07
N TRP A 51 2.02 -6.15 7.49
CA TRP A 51 0.87 -7.03 7.46
C TRP A 51 0.71 -7.74 8.81
N ASP A 52 -0.42 -7.54 9.49
CA ASP A 52 -0.81 -8.32 10.66
C ASP A 52 -1.56 -9.57 10.19
N LYS A 53 -0.89 -10.73 10.28
CA LYS A 53 -1.46 -12.04 9.90
C LYS A 53 -2.63 -12.48 10.78
N ASN A 54 -2.68 -12.03 12.04
CA ASN A 54 -3.76 -12.42 12.96
C ASN A 54 -5.03 -11.63 12.65
N LYS A 55 -4.88 -10.36 12.24
CA LYS A 55 -5.99 -9.46 11.93
C LYS A 55 -6.30 -9.35 10.43
N ASN A 56 -5.51 -10.03 9.58
CA ASN A 56 -5.57 -9.95 8.12
C ASN A 56 -5.68 -8.51 7.59
N ARG A 57 -4.83 -7.61 8.10
CA ARG A 57 -4.83 -6.20 7.70
C ARG A 57 -3.46 -5.54 7.87
N PHE A 58 -3.25 -4.42 7.20
CA PHE A 58 -2.10 -3.55 7.43
C PHE A 58 -2.25 -2.75 8.73
N ILE A 59 -1.14 -2.58 9.44
CA ILE A 59 -1.00 -1.70 10.62
C ILE A 59 0.23 -0.80 10.46
#